data_AF-A0A960BEP7-F1
#
_entry.id   AF-A0A960BEP7-F1
#
_cell.length_a   1.000
_cell.length_b   1.000
_cell.length_c   1.000
_cell.angle_alpha   90.00
_cell.angle_beta   90.00
_cell.angle_gamma   90.00
#
_symmetry.space_group_name_H-M   'P 1'
#
loop_
_entity.id
_entity.type
_entity.pdbx_description
1 polymer ?
#
loop_
_entity_poly.entity_id
_entity_poly.type
_entity_poly.pdbx_seq_one_letter_code
_entity_poly.pdbx_strand_id
1 'polypeptide(L)' 'MADNPEATTWSVQVFPIRRTVRSLLGGKKRTTVGYGWSAHGVPEGYEYDPGPYKSHERAASEARRTLSGRGVLTGDLDGG' A
#
# COMPACT_ATOMS: atom_id res chain seq x y z
N MET A 1 -20.63 30.05 -6.22
CA MET A 1 -19.79 29.59 -5.09
C MET A 1 -20.27 28.22 -4.68
N ALA A 2 -19.57 27.19 -5.13
CA ALA A 2 -19.59 25.86 -4.53
C ALA A 2 -18.21 25.29 -4.86
N ASP A 3 -17.24 25.61 -3.99
CA ASP A 3 -16.02 24.82 -3.81
C ASP A 3 -16.47 23.37 -3.58
N ASN A 4 -16.57 22.59 -4.64
CA ASN A 4 -16.35 21.16 -4.49
C ASN A 4 -14.87 21.07 -4.19
N PRO A 5 -14.43 20.77 -2.94
CA PRO A 5 -13.02 20.47 -2.74
C PRO A 5 -12.74 19.31 -3.69
N GLU A 6 -11.90 19.53 -4.69
CA GLU A 6 -11.62 18.56 -5.73
C GLU A 6 -11.24 17.26 -5.03
N ALA A 7 -12.14 16.28 -5.06
CA ALA A 7 -11.97 15.10 -4.24
C ALA A 7 -10.67 14.43 -4.69
N THR A 8 -9.69 14.34 -3.79
CA THR A 8 -8.37 13.82 -4.14
C THR A 8 -8.53 12.41 -4.68
N THR A 9 -8.14 12.22 -5.92
CA THR A 9 -8.24 10.92 -6.59
C THR A 9 -6.98 10.13 -6.30
N TRP A 10 -7.13 9.03 -5.58
CA TRP A 10 -6.05 8.17 -5.11
C TRP A 10 -5.92 6.91 -5.96
N SER A 11 -4.77 6.74 -6.60
CA SER A 11 -4.38 5.50 -7.27
C SER A 11 -3.43 4.70 -6.39
N VAL A 12 -3.87 3.51 -5.99
CA VAL A 12 -3.13 2.61 -5.10
C VAL A 12 -2.46 1.50 -5.90
N GLN A 13 -1.22 1.16 -5.55
CA GLN A 13 -0.47 0.05 -6.09
C GLN A 13 0.10 -0.78 -4.94
N VAL A 14 -0.17 -2.08 -4.93
CA VAL A 14 0.42 -3.03 -3.99
C VAL A 14 1.65 -3.66 -4.64
N PHE A 15 2.74 -3.79 -3.89
CA PHE A 15 3.98 -4.38 -4.38
C PHE A 15 4.58 -5.39 -3.39
N PRO A 16 5.20 -6.48 -3.88
CA PRO A 16 5.89 -7.44 -3.03
C PRO A 16 7.22 -6.88 -2.51
N ILE A 17 7.55 -7.17 -1.25
CA ILE A 17 8.77 -6.74 -0.58
C ILE A 17 9.53 -7.97 -0.09
N ARG A 18 10.74 -8.16 -0.61
CA ARG A 18 11.62 -9.25 -0.19
C ARG A 18 12.40 -8.79 1.04
N ARG A 19 12.10 -9.35 2.21
CA ARG A 19 12.92 -9.13 3.43
C ARG A 19 13.72 -10.39 3.74
N THR A 20 15.04 -10.25 3.79
CA THR A 20 15.93 -11.27 4.31
C THR A 20 16.01 -11.11 5.82
N VAL A 21 15.37 -12.00 6.57
CA VAL A 21 15.55 -12.06 8.02
C VAL A 21 16.72 -13.00 8.33
N ARG A 22 17.73 -12.48 9.04
CA ARG A 22 18.80 -13.31 9.60
C ARG A 22 18.24 -13.97 10.86
N SER A 23 18.26 -15.29 10.90
CA SER A 23 18.02 -16.01 12.15
C SER A 23 19.19 -15.73 13.10
N LEU A 24 18.91 -15.22 14.30
CA LEU A 24 19.92 -14.93 15.32
C LEU A 24 20.61 -16.20 15.85
N LEU A 25 20.07 -17.39 15.55
CA LEU A 25 20.58 -18.70 15.99
C LEU A 25 21.45 -19.42 14.94
N GLY A 26 22.12 -18.70 14.03
CA GLY A 26 23.00 -19.31 13.02
C GLY A 26 22.26 -20.15 11.96
N GLY A 27 20.93 -20.09 11.92
CA GLY A 27 20.08 -20.84 11.00
C GLY A 27 19.90 -20.14 9.64
N LYS A 28 19.56 -20.96 8.62
CA LYS A 28 19.32 -20.58 7.20
C LYS A 28 18.64 -19.20 7.06
N LYS A 29 19.18 -18.34 6.19
CA LYS A 29 18.56 -17.08 5.78
C LYS A 29 17.15 -17.38 5.26
N ARG A 30 16.11 -16.86 5.93
CA ARG A 30 14.72 -16.98 5.45
C ARG A 30 14.38 -15.71 4.70
N THR A 31 14.19 -15.82 3.39
CA THR A 31 13.60 -14.74 2.60
C THR A 31 12.10 -14.82 2.79
N THR A 32 11.53 -13.80 3.43
CA THR A 32 10.07 -13.68 3.55
C THR A 32 9.63 -12.69 2.48
N VAL A 33 8.63 -13.07 1.68
CA VAL A 33 7.94 -12.15 0.80
C VAL A 33 6.83 -11.50 1.63
N GLY A 34 7.02 -10.24 1.98
CA GLY A 34 5.94 -9.39 2.47
C GLY A 34 5.33 -8.61 1.31
N TYR A 35 4.36 -7.76 1.63
CA TYR A 35 3.73 -6.84 0.70
C TYR A 35 3.71 -5.44 1.36
N GLY A 36 3.78 -4.42 0.53
CA GLY A 36 3.54 -3.02 0.86
C GLY A 36 2.64 -2.39 -0.19
N TRP A 37 2.24 -1.14 0.02
CA TRP A 37 1.45 -0.38 -0.92
C TRP A 37 1.97 1.06 -1.04
N SER A 38 1.73 1.65 -2.19
CA SER A 38 1.97 3.07 -2.45
C SER A 38 0.73 3.64 -3.10
N ALA A 39 0.39 4.88 -2.77
CA ALA A 39 -0.73 5.57 -3.38
C ALA A 39 -0.32 6.97 -3.83
N HIS A 40 -0.83 7.38 -4.98
CA HIS A 40 -0.63 8.71 -5.53
C HIS A 40 -1.99 9.41 -5.65
N GLY A 41 -2.08 10.61 -5.10
CA GLY A 41 -3.25 11.48 -5.08
C GLY A 41 -3.11 12.61 -6.10
N VAL A 42 -4.18 12.88 -6.84
CA VAL A 42 -4.32 14.05 -7.74
C VAL A 42 -5.35 15.01 -7.11
N PRO A 43 -5.09 16.33 -6.98
CA PRO A 43 -4.00 17.11 -7.59
C PRO A 43 -2.62 16.91 -6.94
N GLU A 44 -2.55 16.65 -5.64
CA GLU A 44 -1.31 16.32 -4.94
C GLU A 44 -1.56 15.38 -3.77
N GLY A 45 -0.71 14.36 -3.63
CA GLY A 45 -0.79 13.39 -2.56
C GLY A 45 0.14 12.22 -2.84
N TYR A 46 0.90 11.79 -1.86
CA TYR A 46 1.67 10.55 -1.96
C TYR A 46 1.69 9.86 -0.60
N GLU A 47 1.33 8.59 -0.60
CA GLU A 47 1.34 7.74 0.58
C GLU A 47 2.11 6.48 0.27
N TYR A 48 2.90 6.02 1.22
CA TYR A 48 3.75 4.86 1.05
C TYR A 48 3.84 4.09 2.36
N ASP A 49 3.44 2.82 2.30
CA ASP A 49 3.56 1.90 3.42
C ASP A 49 4.23 0.60 2.93
N PRO A 50 5.49 0.34 3.32
CA PRO A 50 6.20 -0.88 2.97
C PRO A 50 5.75 -2.11 3.79
N GLY A 51 4.61 -2.06 4.46
CA GLY A 51 4.09 -3.15 5.28
C GLY A 51 4.88 -3.41 6.56
N PRO A 52 4.52 -4.51 7.25
CA PRO A 52 4.94 -5.83 6.78
C PRO A 52 3.76 -6.77 6.50
N TYR A 53 2.97 -6.48 5.47
CA TYR A 53 1.77 -7.26 5.18
C TYR A 53 2.15 -8.66 4.67
N LYS A 54 1.42 -9.68 5.15
CA LYS A 54 1.67 -11.09 4.81
C LYS A 54 1.03 -11.53 3.49
N SER A 55 0.12 -10.73 2.94
CA SER A 55 -0.60 -11.01 1.69
C SER A 55 -0.94 -9.71 0.95
N HIS A 56 -1.19 -9.85 -0.35
CA HIS A 56 -1.66 -8.77 -1.22
C HIS A 56 -2.95 -8.12 -0.67
N GLU A 57 -3.95 -8.93 -0.34
CA GLU A 57 -5.25 -8.46 0.18
C GLU A 57 -5.11 -7.66 1.48
N ARG A 58 -4.19 -8.04 2.37
CA ARG A 58 -3.91 -7.29 3.61
C ARG A 58 -3.34 -5.91 3.31
N ALA A 59 -2.42 -5.81 2.35
CA ALA A 59 -1.85 -4.53 1.94
C ALA A 59 -2.91 -3.65 1.25
N ALA A 60 -3.72 -4.22 0.35
CA ALA A 60 -4.81 -3.51 -0.31
C ALA A 60 -5.88 -3.02 0.68
N SER A 61 -6.23 -3.84 1.67
CA SER A 61 -7.20 -3.49 2.71
C SER A 61 -6.73 -2.34 3.59
N GLU A 62 -5.46 -2.31 3.99
CA GLU A 62 -4.89 -1.20 4.77
C GLU A 62 -4.73 0.07 3.93
N ALA A 63 -4.37 -0.04 2.65
CA ALA A 63 -4.35 1.09 1.73
C ALA A 63 -5.75 1.72 1.61
N ARG A 64 -6.78 0.89 1.39
CA ARG A 64 -8.19 1.35 1.38
C ARG A 64 -8.53 2.05 2.69
N ARG A 65 -8.27 1.41 3.83
CA ARG A 65 -8.58 1.95 5.16
C ARG A 65 -7.92 3.30 5.40
N THR A 66 -6.68 3.48 4.95
CA THR A 66 -5.91 4.73 5.11
C THR A 66 -6.45 5.85 4.23
N LEU A 67 -6.91 5.52 3.02
CA LEU A 67 -7.31 6.50 2.00
C LEU A 67 -8.83 6.74 1.92
N SER A 68 -9.66 5.84 2.46
CA SER A 68 -11.13 5.97 2.46
C SER A 68 -11.63 7.25 3.14
N GLY A 69 -10.83 7.85 4.03
CA GLY A 69 -11.14 9.14 4.65
C GLY A 69 -10.53 10.36 3.94
N ARG A 70 -9.75 10.17 2.86
CA ARG A 70 -8.88 11.20 2.25
C ARG A 70 -9.22 11.49 0.79
N GLY A 71 -10.23 10.82 0.21
CA GLY A 71 -10.67 11.09 -1.16
C GLY A 71 -11.29 9.87 -1.84
N VAL A 72 -11.34 9.92 -3.17
CA VAL A 72 -11.89 8.85 -4.02
C VAL A 72 -10.78 7.90 -4.41
N LEU A 73 -11.00 6.59 -4.21
CA LEU A 73 -10.07 5.55 -4.63
C LEU A 73 -10.35 5.17 -6.08
N THR A 74 -9.40 5.43 -6.99
CA THR A 74 -9.50 5.06 -8.40
C THR A 74 -8.25 4.29 -8.81
N GLY A 75 -8.39 3.00 -9.09
CA GLY A 75 -7.29 2.15 -9.49
C GLY A 75 -7.56 0.70 -9.17
N ASP A 76 -6.90 -0.16 -9.93
CA ASP A 76 -6.98 -1.60 -9.75
C ASP A 76 -6.18 -1.99 -8.50
N LEU A 77 -6.91 -2.43 -7.47
CA LEU A 77 -6.37 -2.94 -6.22
C LEU A 77 -6.10 -4.45 -6.29
N ASP A 78 -6.26 -5.02 -7.47
CA ASP A 78 -6.36 -6.43 -7.80
C ASP A 78 -5.35 -6.77 -8.90
N GLY A 79 -4.10 -6.35 -8.70
CA GLY A 79 -2.99 -6.80 -9.55
C GLY A 79 -2.77 -8.30 -9.38
N GLY A 80 -3.59 -9.09 -10.07
CA GLY A 80 -3.51 -10.55 -10.18
C GLY A 80 -2.37 -11.03 -11.07
#